data_AF-A0A0J1IDZ9-F1
#
_entry.id   AF-A0A0J1IDZ9-F1
#
_cell.length_a   1.000
_cell.length_b   1.000
_cell.length_c   1.000
_cell.angle_alpha   90.00
_cell.angle_beta   90.00
_cell.angle_gamma   90.00
#
_symmetry.space_group_name_H-M   'P 1'
#
loop_
_entity.id
_entity.type
_entity.pdbx_description
1 polymer ?
#
loop_
_entity_poly.entity_id
_entity_poly.type
_entity_poly.pdbx_seq_one_letter_code
_entity_poly.pdbx_strand_id
1 'polypeptide(L)'
;MKAFDFKKEYKEFYLPKNQPKIILVPPMNYIAVRGQGNPNNEGGAYKRAIGVLYAIAYTIKMSYKGPHKIDGYFEYVVPPSEGFWWQDNVVGVDYGNKDSFNWISVIRLPDFVTKDDFDWAVEEATKKKKLNCYSAELFDNR
;
A
#
# COMPACT_ATOMS: atom_id res chain seq x y z
N MET A 1 25.18 5.31 4.37
CA MET A 1 24.60 4.10 3.72
C MET A 1 23.36 4.53 2.95
N LYS A 2 23.11 3.99 1.75
CA LYS A 2 21.99 4.44 0.90
C LYS A 2 20.71 3.70 1.31
N ALA A 3 19.57 4.39 1.35
CA ALA A 3 18.28 3.75 1.63
C ALA A 3 17.97 2.68 0.58
N PHE A 4 17.46 1.54 1.03
CA PHE A 4 17.03 0.43 0.18
C PHE A 4 15.86 0.87 -0.72
N ASP A 5 15.91 0.54 -2.00
CA ASP A 5 14.91 0.96 -2.99
C ASP A 5 14.36 -0.25 -3.73
N PHE A 6 13.16 -0.68 -3.34
CA PHE A 6 12.48 -1.85 -3.91
C PHE A 6 12.41 -1.82 -5.44
N LYS A 7 12.26 -0.63 -6.05
CA LYS A 7 12.20 -0.52 -7.52
C LYS A 7 13.54 -0.82 -8.19
N LYS A 8 14.65 -0.55 -7.49
CA LYS A 8 16.01 -0.80 -7.98
C LYS A 8 16.45 -2.23 -7.72
N GLU A 9 16.09 -2.77 -6.56
CA GLU A 9 16.50 -4.12 -6.14
C GLU A 9 15.62 -5.20 -6.78
N TYR A 10 14.31 -4.97 -6.92
CA TYR A 10 13.36 -5.93 -7.49
C TYR A 10 12.84 -5.50 -8.86
N LYS A 11 13.76 -5.32 -9.81
CA LYS A 11 13.42 -4.80 -11.15
C LYS A 11 12.40 -5.65 -11.90
N GLU A 12 12.37 -6.97 -11.69
CA GLU A 12 11.38 -7.82 -12.34
C GLU A 12 9.93 -7.48 -11.98
N PHE A 13 9.69 -6.89 -10.82
CA PHE A 13 8.34 -6.51 -10.35
C PHE A 13 8.00 -5.06 -10.67
N TYR A 14 9.00 -4.18 -10.68
CA TYR A 14 8.77 -2.73 -10.75
C TYR A 14 9.23 -2.05 -12.03
N LEU A 15 10.05 -2.72 -12.85
CA LEU A 15 10.59 -2.20 -14.10
C LEU A 15 10.50 -3.25 -15.23
N PRO A 16 9.27 -3.71 -15.58
CA PRO A 16 9.09 -4.63 -16.69
C PRO A 16 9.45 -3.95 -18.02
N LYS A 17 9.92 -4.75 -18.99
CA LYS A 17 10.06 -4.30 -20.38
C LYS A 17 8.69 -4.29 -21.06
N ASN A 18 8.61 -3.71 -22.26
CA ASN A 18 7.41 -3.73 -23.10
C ASN A 18 7.14 -5.11 -23.77
N GLN A 19 7.48 -6.20 -23.08
CA GLN A 19 7.29 -7.57 -23.53
C GLN A 19 6.65 -8.38 -22.39
N PRO A 20 5.51 -9.05 -22.63
CA PRO A 20 4.88 -9.91 -21.63
C PRO A 20 5.84 -11.00 -21.16
N LYS A 21 5.87 -11.25 -19.85
CA LYS A 21 6.70 -12.29 -19.24
C LYS A 21 5.94 -12.96 -18.09
N ILE A 22 6.08 -14.27 -17.97
CA ILE A 22 5.64 -15.01 -16.78
C ILE A 22 6.64 -14.77 -15.65
N ILE A 23 6.15 -14.32 -14.50
CA ILE A 23 6.94 -14.10 -13.29
C ILE A 23 6.28 -14.82 -12.12
N LEU A 24 7.09 -15.25 -11.16
CA LEU A 24 6.61 -15.73 -9.87
C LEU A 24 6.72 -14.58 -8.87
N VAL A 25 5.57 -14.11 -8.37
CA VAL A 25 5.53 -13.07 -7.35
C VAL A 25 5.51 -13.77 -5.99
N PRO A 26 6.54 -13.60 -5.14
CA PRO A 26 6.53 -14.19 -3.80
C PRO A 26 5.48 -13.48 -2.92
N PRO A 27 5.07 -14.10 -1.80
CA PRO A 27 4.29 -13.40 -0.78
C PRO A 27 5.02 -12.13 -0.32
N MET A 28 4.25 -11.05 -0.14
CA MET A 28 4.74 -9.76 0.34
C MET A 28 3.72 -9.18 1.32
N ASN A 29 4.20 -8.35 2.24
CA ASN A 29 3.35 -7.61 3.17
C ASN A 29 2.93 -6.29 2.56
N TYR A 30 1.68 -5.90 2.80
CA TYR A 30 1.11 -4.66 2.31
C TYR A 30 0.30 -3.96 3.39
N ILE A 31 0.33 -2.63 3.38
CA ILE A 31 -0.79 -1.83 3.90
C ILE A 31 -1.87 -1.92 2.83
N ALA A 32 -3.09 -2.30 3.17
CA ALA A 32 -4.20 -2.36 2.24
C ALA A 32 -5.40 -1.55 2.75
N VAL A 33 -6.13 -0.92 1.82
CA VAL A 33 -7.46 -0.34 2.07
C VAL A 33 -8.39 -0.81 0.96
N ARG A 34 -9.54 -1.36 1.35
CA ARG A 34 -10.59 -1.82 0.44
C ARG A 34 -11.63 -0.73 0.22
N GLY A 35 -12.24 -0.73 -0.95
CA GLY A 35 -13.36 0.13 -1.22
C GLY A 35 -13.99 -0.07 -2.59
N GLN A 36 -14.91 0.81 -2.89
CA GLN A 36 -15.67 0.83 -4.13
C GLN A 36 -15.79 2.28 -4.63
N GLY A 37 -16.04 2.44 -5.91
CA GLY A 37 -16.40 3.70 -6.54
C GLY A 37 -15.33 4.29 -7.45
N ASN A 38 -15.71 5.34 -8.16
CA ASN A 38 -14.87 5.98 -9.15
C ASN A 38 -13.64 6.63 -8.50
N PRO A 39 -12.41 6.22 -8.89
CA PRO A 39 -11.19 6.73 -8.28
C PRO A 39 -10.89 8.19 -8.59
N ASN A 40 -11.60 8.78 -9.57
CA ASN A 40 -11.42 10.17 -9.99
C ASN A 40 -12.28 11.14 -9.18
N ASN A 41 -13.17 10.65 -8.30
CA ASN A 41 -14.03 11.52 -7.52
C ASN A 41 -13.20 12.28 -6.48
N GLU A 42 -13.20 13.60 -6.60
CA GLU A 42 -12.57 14.49 -5.64
C GLU A 42 -13.20 14.29 -4.25
N GLY A 43 -12.34 14.07 -3.25
CA GLY A 43 -12.77 13.70 -1.90
C GLY A 43 -13.41 12.31 -1.78
N GLY A 44 -13.43 11.49 -2.84
CA GLY A 44 -14.03 10.15 -2.86
C GLY A 44 -13.30 9.11 -2.00
N ALA A 45 -13.87 7.90 -1.93
CA ALA A 45 -13.34 6.80 -1.12
C ALA A 45 -11.89 6.44 -1.48
N TYR A 46 -11.57 6.40 -2.77
CA TYR A 46 -10.22 6.08 -3.24
C TYR A 46 -9.18 7.13 -2.79
N LYS A 47 -9.47 8.42 -2.95
CA LYS A 47 -8.56 9.50 -2.53
C LYS A 47 -8.29 9.47 -1.02
N ARG A 48 -9.31 9.16 -0.22
CA ARG A 48 -9.16 8.98 1.24
C ARG A 48 -8.31 7.75 1.56
N ALA A 49 -8.52 6.63 0.86
CA ALA A 49 -7.72 5.42 1.01
C ALA A 49 -6.22 5.68 0.74
N ILE A 50 -5.90 6.39 -0.35
CA ILE A 50 -4.51 6.80 -0.65
C ILE A 50 -3.91 7.63 0.50
N GLY A 51 -4.68 8.55 1.07
CA GLY A 51 -4.25 9.33 2.24
C GLY A 51 -3.90 8.46 3.44
N VAL A 52 -4.74 7.46 3.75
CA VAL A 52 -4.51 6.49 4.84
C VAL A 52 -3.25 5.66 4.58
N LEU A 53 -3.10 5.11 3.37
CA LEU A 53 -1.95 4.29 2.98
C LEU A 53 -0.63 5.05 3.20
N TYR A 54 -0.53 6.28 2.70
CA TYR A 54 0.69 7.06 2.85
C TYR A 54 0.90 7.55 4.28
N ALA A 55 -0.15 7.84 5.04
CA ALA A 55 -0.03 8.21 6.45
C ALA A 55 0.64 7.10 7.26
N ILE A 56 0.21 5.85 7.06
CA ILE A 56 0.78 4.67 7.73
C ILE A 56 2.20 4.39 7.19
N ALA A 57 2.39 4.35 5.87
CA ALA A 57 3.68 4.03 5.25
C ALA A 57 4.81 4.96 5.71
N TYR A 58 4.52 6.27 5.78
CA TYR A 58 5.50 7.24 6.27
C TYR A 58 5.68 7.20 7.80
N THR A 59 4.66 6.78 8.56
CA THR A 59 4.79 6.59 10.01
C THR A 59 5.76 5.45 10.33
N ILE A 60 5.62 4.31 9.63
CA ILE A 60 6.56 3.16 9.71
C ILE A 60 7.95 3.59 9.26
N LYS A 61 8.08 4.22 8.09
CA LYS A 61 9.37 4.71 7.57
C LYS A 61 10.08 5.66 8.53
N MET A 62 9.34 6.48 9.28
CA MET A 62 9.93 7.49 10.16
C MET A 62 10.08 7.02 11.62
N SER A 63 9.71 5.76 11.92
CA SER A 63 9.83 5.14 13.25
C SER A 63 11.22 5.28 13.86
N TYR A 64 12.28 5.15 13.05
CA TYR A 64 13.67 5.31 13.51
C TYR A 64 13.99 6.69 14.10
N LYS A 65 13.22 7.73 13.76
CA LYS A 65 13.33 9.07 14.37
C LYS A 65 12.45 9.25 15.60
N GLY A 66 11.54 8.32 15.87
CA GLY A 66 10.65 8.30 17.01
C GLY A 66 11.10 7.33 18.11
N PRO A 67 10.25 7.17 19.14
CA PRO A 67 10.51 6.25 20.25
C PRO A 67 10.25 4.78 19.91
N HIS A 68 9.37 4.49 18.94
CA HIS A 68 9.09 3.13 18.48
C HIS A 68 10.20 2.64 17.56
N LYS A 69 11.00 1.67 18.00
CA LYS A 69 12.05 1.05 17.19
C LYS A 69 11.56 -0.30 16.69
N ILE A 70 11.47 -0.43 15.38
CA ILE A 70 11.08 -1.68 14.72
C ILE A 70 12.32 -2.57 14.62
N ASP A 71 12.21 -3.83 15.05
CA ASP A 71 13.31 -4.79 14.93
C ASP A 71 13.65 -5.06 13.46
N GLY A 72 14.92 -5.24 13.14
CA GLY A 72 15.38 -5.45 11.76
C GLY A 72 15.22 -4.25 10.82
N TYR A 73 14.83 -3.07 11.33
CA TYR A 73 14.64 -1.87 10.51
C TYR A 73 15.90 -1.48 9.73
N PHE A 74 15.72 -1.18 8.46
CA PHE A 74 16.67 -0.46 7.62
C PHE A 74 15.99 0.72 6.94
N GLU A 75 16.73 1.79 6.64
CA GLU A 75 16.18 2.91 5.88
C GLU A 75 15.80 2.46 4.45
N TYR A 76 14.58 2.81 4.02
CA TYR A 76 14.06 2.46 2.71
C TYR A 76 13.27 3.59 2.04
N VAL A 77 13.12 3.49 0.73
CA VAL A 77 12.22 4.33 -0.07
C VAL A 77 10.84 3.71 -0.03
N VAL A 78 9.79 4.51 0.26
CA VAL A 78 8.41 4.02 0.22
C VAL A 78 8.13 3.48 -1.20
N PRO A 79 7.72 2.21 -1.36
CA PRO A 79 7.40 1.62 -2.65
C PRO A 79 6.27 2.37 -3.38
N PRO A 80 6.10 2.17 -4.70
CA PRO A 80 4.94 2.73 -5.41
C PRO A 80 3.63 2.19 -4.84
N SER A 81 2.57 3.00 -4.92
CA SER A 81 1.21 2.51 -4.68
C SER A 81 0.79 1.56 -5.79
N GLU A 82 0.14 0.47 -5.41
CA GLU A 82 -0.42 -0.53 -6.31
C GLU A 82 -1.93 -0.66 -6.05
N GLY A 83 -2.66 -1.34 -6.94
CA GLY A 83 -4.09 -1.55 -6.76
C GLY A 83 -4.61 -2.75 -7.52
N PHE A 84 -5.48 -3.51 -6.86
CA PHE A 84 -6.28 -4.58 -7.46
C PHE A 84 -7.66 -4.02 -7.80
N TRP A 85 -8.17 -4.33 -8.99
CA TRP A 85 -9.40 -3.73 -9.53
C TRP A 85 -10.28 -4.78 -10.16
N TRP A 86 -11.58 -4.70 -9.90
CA TRP A 86 -12.58 -5.55 -10.55
C TRP A 86 -13.95 -4.87 -10.55
N GLN A 87 -14.89 -5.46 -11.29
CA GLN A 87 -16.31 -5.11 -11.30
C GLN A 87 -17.12 -6.38 -11.21
N ASP A 88 -18.16 -6.39 -10.38
CA ASP A 88 -19.01 -7.57 -10.23
C ASP A 88 -19.80 -7.79 -11.51
N ASN A 89 -19.86 -9.05 -11.97
CA ASN A 89 -20.55 -9.48 -13.19
C ASN A 89 -20.06 -8.82 -14.50
N VAL A 90 -18.83 -8.29 -14.55
CA VAL A 90 -18.20 -7.75 -15.77
C VAL A 90 -16.99 -8.59 -16.15
N VAL A 91 -16.95 -9.05 -17.40
CA VAL A 91 -15.74 -9.66 -17.98
C VAL A 91 -14.85 -8.54 -18.52
N GLY A 92 -13.63 -8.44 -18.00
CA GLY A 92 -12.72 -7.34 -18.32
C GLY A 92 -13.00 -6.11 -17.46
N VAL A 93 -13.04 -4.92 -18.07
CA VAL A 93 -13.28 -3.66 -17.38
C VAL A 93 -14.20 -2.78 -18.23
N ASP A 94 -15.28 -2.29 -17.63
CA ASP A 94 -16.12 -1.24 -18.20
C ASP A 94 -15.66 0.13 -17.70
N TYR A 95 -14.83 0.79 -18.52
CA TYR A 95 -14.29 2.11 -18.22
C TYR A 95 -15.34 3.24 -18.26
N GLY A 96 -16.54 2.98 -18.79
CA GLY A 96 -17.66 3.92 -18.79
C GLY A 96 -18.38 4.03 -17.45
N ASN A 97 -18.38 2.94 -16.66
CA ASN A 97 -19.05 2.86 -15.36
C ASN A 97 -18.07 2.69 -14.19
N LYS A 98 -17.20 3.70 -14.00
CA LYS A 98 -16.18 3.67 -12.92
C LYS A 98 -16.77 3.64 -11.51
N ASP A 99 -18.02 4.05 -11.33
CA ASP A 99 -18.68 4.03 -10.01
C ASP A 99 -18.92 2.60 -9.50
N SER A 100 -18.93 1.61 -10.39
CA SER A 100 -19.05 0.19 -10.03
C SER A 100 -17.72 -0.51 -9.74
N PHE A 101 -16.59 0.22 -9.82
CA PHE A 101 -15.28 -0.37 -9.53
C PHE A 101 -15.16 -0.78 -8.07
N ASN A 102 -14.78 -2.02 -7.84
CA ASN A 102 -14.26 -2.50 -6.57
C ASN A 102 -12.74 -2.47 -6.62
N TRP A 103 -12.10 -2.14 -5.50
CA TRP A 103 -10.65 -2.06 -5.43
C TRP A 103 -10.08 -2.39 -4.05
N ILE A 104 -8.83 -2.87 -4.09
CA ILE A 104 -7.93 -2.94 -2.94
C ILE A 104 -6.71 -2.10 -3.32
N SER A 105 -6.51 -0.97 -2.66
CA SER A 105 -5.32 -0.14 -2.87
C SER A 105 -4.27 -0.49 -1.83
N VAL A 106 -3.01 -0.65 -2.26
CA VAL A 106 -1.95 -1.18 -1.41
C VAL A 106 -0.63 -0.41 -1.53
N ILE A 107 0.18 -0.45 -0.48
CA ILE A 107 1.61 -0.07 -0.49
C ILE A 107 2.39 -1.21 0.15
N ARG A 108 3.40 -1.73 -0.56
CA ARG A 108 4.29 -2.78 -0.04
C ARG A 108 5.03 -2.29 1.22
N LEU A 109 5.15 -3.18 2.19
CA LEU A 109 5.96 -3.04 3.38
C LEU A 109 7.21 -3.94 3.31
N PRO A 110 8.32 -3.53 3.95
CA PRO A 110 9.42 -4.45 4.24
C PRO A 110 9.00 -5.62 5.13
N ASP A 111 9.67 -6.76 4.99
CA ASP A 111 9.31 -8.00 5.70
C ASP A 111 9.53 -7.90 7.22
N PHE A 112 10.35 -6.96 7.68
CA PHE A 112 10.55 -6.71 9.12
C PHE A 112 9.33 -6.11 9.82
N VAL A 113 8.34 -5.59 9.06
CA VAL A 113 7.16 -4.97 9.66
C VAL A 113 6.20 -6.06 10.14
N THR A 114 6.01 -6.12 11.44
CA THR A 114 5.07 -7.06 12.08
C THR A 114 3.66 -6.49 12.16
N LYS A 115 2.70 -7.31 12.62
CA LYS A 115 1.34 -6.85 12.91
C LYS A 115 1.32 -5.79 14.00
N ASP A 116 2.15 -5.93 15.03
CA ASP A 116 2.23 -4.97 16.15
C ASP A 116 2.80 -3.63 15.67
N ASP A 117 3.80 -3.65 14.79
CA ASP A 117 4.34 -2.42 14.17
C ASP A 117 3.32 -1.73 13.27
N PHE A 118 2.54 -2.51 12.53
CA PHE A 118 1.44 -2.01 11.72
C PHE A 118 0.36 -1.35 12.59
N ASP A 119 -0.09 -2.04 13.65
CA ASP A 119 -1.14 -1.54 14.55
C ASP A 119 -0.70 -0.27 15.28
N TRP A 120 0.54 -0.25 15.76
CA TRP A 120 1.16 0.97 16.28
C TRP A 120 1.12 2.11 15.27
N ALA A 121 1.49 1.85 14.01
CA ALA A 121 1.52 2.88 12.98
C ALA A 121 0.12 3.39 12.61
N VAL A 122 -0.91 2.54 12.64
CA VAL A 122 -2.31 2.93 12.46
C VAL A 122 -2.75 3.90 13.56
N GLU A 123 -2.48 3.57 14.82
CA GLU A 123 -2.81 4.45 15.95
C GLU A 123 -2.05 5.78 15.89
N GLU A 124 -0.74 5.70 15.66
CA GLU A 124 0.15 6.84 15.68
C GLU A 124 -0.16 7.80 14.52
N ALA A 125 -0.40 7.26 13.31
CA ALA A 125 -0.85 8.04 12.17
C ALA A 125 -2.21 8.69 12.45
N THR A 126 -3.15 7.96 13.08
CA THR A 126 -4.46 8.49 13.42
C THR A 126 -4.36 9.70 14.34
N LYS A 127 -3.56 9.58 15.40
CA LYS A 127 -3.33 10.65 16.39
C LYS A 127 -2.60 11.85 15.76
N LYS A 128 -1.48 11.62 15.07
CA LYS A 128 -0.62 12.70 14.55
C LYS A 128 -1.15 13.39 13.30
N LYS A 129 -1.82 12.65 12.40
CA LYS A 129 -2.31 13.17 11.12
C LYS A 129 -3.76 13.64 11.19
N LYS A 130 -4.46 13.41 12.31
CA LYS A 130 -5.89 13.71 12.47
C LYS A 130 -6.73 13.07 11.34
N LEU A 131 -6.35 11.86 10.94
CA LEU A 131 -6.96 11.09 9.86
C LEU A 131 -7.30 9.71 10.40
N ASN A 132 -8.55 9.26 10.29
CA ASN A 132 -8.91 7.91 10.70
C ASN A 132 -8.23 6.88 9.78
N CYS A 133 -7.25 6.14 10.32
CA CYS A 133 -6.48 5.14 9.59
C CYS A 133 -6.95 3.70 9.84
N TYR A 134 -8.01 3.49 10.63
CA TYR A 134 -8.50 2.15 11.01
C TYR A 134 -9.19 1.38 9.87
N SER A 135 -9.39 2.01 8.71
CA SER A 135 -9.82 1.30 7.49
C SER A 135 -8.70 0.51 6.82
N ALA A 136 -7.45 0.65 7.29
CA ALA A 136 -6.32 -0.09 6.78
C ALA A 136 -6.19 -1.46 7.45
N GLU A 137 -5.74 -2.44 6.67
CA GLU A 137 -5.38 -3.78 7.14
C GLU A 137 -3.95 -4.12 6.74
N LEU A 138 -3.29 -4.95 7.55
CA LEU A 138 -2.07 -5.62 7.13
C LEU A 138 -2.49 -6.80 6.26
N PHE A 139 -2.18 -6.70 4.97
CA PHE A 139 -2.56 -7.69 3.97
C PHE A 139 -1.33 -8.50 3.59
N ASP A 140 -1.41 -9.82 3.72
CA ASP A 140 -0.50 -10.75 3.08
C ASP A 140 -1.22 -11.48 1.94
N ASN A 141 -0.50 -11.71 0.85
CA ASN A 141 -1.04 -12.42 -0.31
C ASN A 141 -0.71 -13.92 -0.24
N ARG A 142 -0.90 -14.54 0.93
CA ARG A 142 -0.69 -15.97 1.16
C ARG A 142 -1.91 -16.80 0.77
#